data_AF-A0A7S4F4E2-F1
#
_entry.id   AF-A0A7S4F4E2-F1
#
_cell.length_a   1.000
_cell.length_b   1.000
_cell.length_c   1.000
_cell.angle_alpha   90.00
_cell.angle_beta   90.00
_cell.angle_gamma   90.00
#
_symmetry.space_group_name_H-M   'P 1'
#
loop_
_entity.id
_entity.type
_entity.pdbx_description
1 polymer ?
#
loop_
_entity_poly.entity_id
_entity_poly.type
_entity_poly.pdbx_seq_one_letter_code
_entity_poly.pdbx_strand_id
1 'polypeptide(L)'
;GGGGGDGGGGGDGGGGGDGGGGCGPCVLEYAFSLDEHSIRFVVSCADGQVLVDELVDNGDVHGSVELPVNARVSVCFDNAASWVRGRSIKYALAVVPRETSAATAAVRSLQLAAAAAEAEATAAAEVAALASWRRDVAEAQA
;
A
#
# COMPACT_ATOMS: atom_id res chain seq x y z
N GLY A 1 60.05 1.19 55.04
CA GLY A 1 60.08 0.33 53.85
C GLY A 1 58.66 0.09 53.42
N GLY A 2 58.29 0.09 52.15
CA GLY A 2 59.06 0.09 50.90
C GLY A 2 58.19 -0.56 49.82
N GLY A 3 58.33 -0.10 48.58
CA GLY A 3 57.80 -0.71 47.35
C GLY A 3 56.31 -0.45 47.11
N GLY A 4 55.86 0.06 45.96
CA GLY A 4 56.44 0.08 44.62
C GLY A 4 55.70 -0.93 43.75
N GLY A 5 55.04 -0.47 42.68
CA GLY A 5 54.32 -1.34 41.76
C GLY A 5 53.43 -0.56 40.80
N ASP A 6 54.05 0.09 39.82
CA ASP A 6 53.39 0.60 38.63
C ASP A 6 53.09 -0.54 37.64
N GLY A 7 51.93 -0.50 37.00
CA GLY A 7 51.54 -1.34 35.87
C GLY A 7 50.08 -1.03 35.54
N GLY A 8 49.72 -0.39 34.43
CA GLY A 8 50.26 -0.52 33.08
C GLY A 8 49.33 -1.46 32.31
N GLY A 9 48.57 -0.92 31.36
CA GLY A 9 47.68 -1.72 30.50
C GLY A 9 46.54 -0.91 29.92
N GLY A 10 46.85 -0.08 28.92
CA GLY A 10 45.84 0.48 28.03
C GLY A 10 45.18 -0.65 27.23
N GLY A 11 43.85 -0.64 27.22
CA GLY A 11 43.04 -1.47 26.34
C GLY A 11 42.22 -0.56 25.44
N ASP A 12 42.75 -0.22 24.27
CA ASP A 12 41.97 0.35 23.18
C ASP A 12 41.14 -0.77 22.55
N GLY A 13 40.00 -1.06 23.16
CA GLY A 13 39.10 -2.13 22.77
C GLY A 13 37.94 -1.63 21.92
N GLY A 14 38.18 -1.53 20.61
CA GLY A 14 37.18 -1.83 19.58
C GLY A 14 35.96 -0.90 19.47
N GLY A 15 36.08 0.09 18.57
CA GLY A 15 34.91 0.67 17.92
C GLY A 15 34.25 -0.39 17.01
N GLY A 16 33.20 -1.03 17.52
CA GLY A 16 32.26 -1.80 16.70
C GLY A 16 31.41 -0.82 15.90
N GLY A 17 31.59 -0.83 14.58
CA GLY A 17 30.83 0.04 13.69
C GLY A 17 29.35 -0.29 13.74
N ASP A 18 28.54 0.70 14.10
CA ASP A 18 27.12 0.74 13.79
C ASP A 18 26.96 0.89 12.27
N GLY A 19 27.18 -0.20 11.54
CA GLY A 19 26.74 -0.39 10.17
C GLY A 19 25.22 -0.51 10.14
N GLY A 20 24.52 0.46 10.73
CA GLY A 20 23.09 0.66 10.55
C GLY A 20 22.89 1.08 9.11
N GLY A 21 22.77 0.09 8.23
CA GLY A 21 22.13 0.26 6.94
C GLY A 21 20.71 0.70 7.23
N GLY A 22 20.53 2.03 7.36
CA GLY A 22 19.23 2.63 7.55
C GLY A 22 18.37 2.14 6.41
N CYS A 23 17.36 1.32 6.74
CA CYS A 23 16.26 1.07 5.84
C CYS A 23 15.75 2.45 5.42
N GLY A 24 15.91 2.77 4.13
CA GLY A 24 15.44 4.03 3.58
C GLY A 24 13.93 4.22 3.84
N PRO A 25 13.37 5.37 3.46
CA PRO A 25 11.95 5.63 3.67
C PRO A 25 11.10 4.45 3.17
N CYS A 26 10.23 3.95 4.03
CA CYS A 26 9.37 2.81 3.76
C CYS A 26 7.93 3.29 3.52
N VAL A 27 7.16 2.50 2.80
CA VAL A 27 5.75 2.75 2.52
C VAL A 27 4.96 1.57 3.06
N LEU A 28 3.86 1.86 3.75
CA LEU A 28 2.83 0.86 4.06
C LEU A 28 1.85 0.84 2.90
N GLU A 29 1.84 -0.24 2.15
CA GLU A 29 0.78 -0.57 1.19
C GLU A 29 -0.30 -1.36 1.91
N TYR A 30 -1.55 -0.94 1.74
CA TYR A 30 -2.69 -1.58 2.37
C TYR A 30 -3.81 -1.83 1.36
N ALA A 31 -4.48 -2.94 1.57
CA ALA A 31 -5.64 -3.38 0.82
C ALA A 31 -6.62 -4.02 1.78
N PHE A 32 -7.89 -3.67 1.69
CA PHE A 32 -8.92 -4.38 2.42
C PHE A 32 -10.27 -4.30 1.71
N SER A 33 -11.12 -5.27 1.97
CA SER A 33 -12.46 -5.34 1.42
C SER A 33 -13.49 -5.35 2.53
N LEU A 34 -14.57 -4.60 2.33
CA LEU A 34 -15.71 -4.52 3.22
C LEU A 34 -16.98 -4.89 2.49
N ASP A 35 -17.62 -5.94 2.98
CA ASP A 35 -18.85 -6.45 2.38
C ASP A 35 -20.03 -5.48 2.66
N GLU A 36 -20.21 -5.07 3.92
CA GLU A 36 -21.31 -4.19 4.32
C GLU A 36 -20.95 -3.27 5.51
N HIS A 37 -21.58 -2.10 5.51
CA HIS A 37 -21.53 -1.05 6.54
C HIS A 37 -20.17 -0.38 6.75
N SER A 38 -20.15 0.74 7.47
CA SER A 38 -18.95 1.58 7.58
C SER A 38 -17.95 1.15 8.65
N ILE A 39 -16.66 1.13 8.33
CA ILE A 39 -15.58 0.93 9.31
C ILE A 39 -14.65 2.13 9.31
N ARG A 40 -14.09 2.46 10.46
CA ARG A 40 -13.05 3.48 10.54
C ARG A 40 -11.68 2.82 10.43
N PHE A 41 -10.94 3.15 9.39
CA PHE A 41 -9.58 2.68 9.17
C PHE A 41 -8.60 3.76 9.61
N VAL A 42 -7.69 3.41 10.53
CA VAL A 42 -6.72 4.35 11.09
C VAL A 42 -5.32 3.77 11.02
N VAL A 43 -4.38 4.57 10.55
CA VAL A 43 -2.94 4.29 10.63
C VAL A 43 -2.30 5.39 11.48
N SER A 44 -1.61 5.01 12.55
CA SER A 44 -1.00 5.96 13.48
C SER A 44 0.38 5.52 13.97
N CYS A 45 1.21 6.49 14.31
CA CYS A 45 2.51 6.29 14.91
C CYS A 45 2.40 6.21 16.44
N ALA A 46 3.39 5.60 17.08
CA ALA A 46 3.44 5.45 18.54
C ALA A 46 3.57 6.79 19.31
N ASP A 47 4.00 7.86 18.64
CA ASP A 47 4.02 9.23 19.16
C ASP A 47 2.65 9.92 19.12
N GLY A 48 1.63 9.24 18.58
CA GLY A 48 0.27 9.77 18.44
C GLY A 48 0.00 10.46 17.11
N GLN A 49 0.99 10.59 16.21
CA GLN A 49 0.75 11.12 14.87
C GLN A 49 -0.18 10.19 14.08
N VAL A 50 -1.26 10.74 13.52
CA VAL A 50 -2.17 9.99 12.64
C VAL A 50 -1.74 10.21 11.19
N LEU A 51 -1.52 9.11 10.47
CA LEU A 51 -1.11 9.09 9.06
C LEU A 51 -2.31 8.89 8.12
N VAL A 52 -3.28 8.07 8.54
CA VAL A 52 -4.53 7.80 7.81
C VAL A 52 -5.67 7.75 8.81
N ASP A 53 -6.80 8.38 8.49
CA ASP A 53 -8.06 8.31 9.25
C ASP A 53 -9.24 8.44 8.30
N GLU A 54 -9.83 7.31 7.95
CA GLU A 54 -10.86 7.22 6.92
C GLU A 54 -12.07 6.42 7.43
N LEU A 55 -13.28 6.92 7.15
CA LEU A 55 -14.50 6.15 7.31
C LEU A 55 -14.85 5.53 5.96
N VAL A 56 -14.86 4.20 5.89
CA VAL A 56 -15.07 3.45 4.66
C VAL A 56 -16.39 2.71 4.74
N ASP A 57 -17.33 3.02 3.85
CA ASP A 57 -18.71 2.52 3.88
C ASP A 57 -18.91 1.12 3.29
N ASN A 58 -18.31 0.82 2.15
CA ASN A 58 -18.28 -0.51 1.53
C ASN A 58 -17.24 -0.57 0.39
N GLY A 59 -16.92 -1.78 -0.06
CA GLY A 59 -16.11 -2.02 -1.25
C GLY A 59 -14.64 -2.31 -0.97
N ASP A 60 -13.87 -2.33 -2.05
CA ASP A 60 -12.44 -2.60 -2.02
C ASP A 60 -11.64 -1.31 -1.87
N VAL A 61 -10.88 -1.21 -0.79
CA VAL A 61 -9.95 -0.13 -0.53
C VAL A 61 -8.54 -0.59 -0.84
N HIS A 62 -7.81 0.27 -1.52
CA HIS A 62 -6.37 0.15 -1.74
C HIS A 62 -5.73 1.51 -1.54
N GLY A 63 -4.61 1.53 -0.83
CA GLY A 63 -3.87 2.75 -0.62
C GLY A 63 -2.44 2.49 -0.17
N SER A 64 -1.70 3.57 -0.03
CA SER A 64 -0.34 3.54 0.44
C SER A 64 -0.05 4.79 1.26
N VAL A 65 0.75 4.67 2.31
CA VAL A 65 1.18 5.81 3.13
C VAL A 65 2.66 5.73 3.46
N GLU A 66 3.36 6.87 3.37
CA GLU A 66 4.76 6.96 3.74
C GLU A 66 4.91 6.81 5.26
N LEU A 67 5.82 5.95 5.68
CA LEU A 67 6.10 5.70 7.09
C LEU A 67 7.27 6.59 7.55
N PRO A 68 7.17 7.23 8.72
CA PRO A 68 8.31 7.94 9.29
C PRO A 68 9.46 6.98 9.59
N VAL A 69 10.69 7.47 9.45
CA VAL A 69 11.90 6.68 9.68
C VAL A 69 11.98 6.25 11.14
N ASN A 70 12.23 4.96 11.39
CA ASN A 70 12.31 4.37 12.72
C ASN A 70 11.05 4.53 13.59
N ALA A 71 9.87 4.72 12.97
CA ALA A 71 8.62 4.80 13.71
C ALA A 71 7.98 3.42 13.92
N ARG A 72 7.37 3.24 15.09
CA ARG A 72 6.43 2.15 15.33
C ARG A 72 5.04 2.62 14.90
N VAL A 73 4.42 1.86 14.00
CA VAL A 73 3.13 2.17 13.39
C VAL A 73 2.10 1.13 13.82
N SER A 74 0.87 1.58 14.05
CA SER A 74 -0.30 0.76 14.35
C SER A 74 -1.33 0.94 13.24
N VAL A 75 -1.93 -0.16 12.82
CA VAL A 75 -3.06 -0.19 11.89
C VAL A 75 -4.27 -0.67 12.66
N CYS A 76 -5.35 0.11 12.64
CA CYS A 76 -6.57 -0.15 13.39
C CYS A 76 -7.78 -0.15 12.47
N PHE A 77 -8.62 -1.17 12.64
CA PHE A 77 -9.96 -1.23 12.08
C PHE A 77 -10.97 -1.07 13.22
N ASP A 78 -11.59 0.10 13.30
CA ASP A 78 -12.54 0.45 14.36
C ASP A 78 -13.99 0.32 13.87
N ASN A 79 -14.70 -0.64 14.48
CA ASN A 79 -16.10 -0.94 14.21
C ASN A 79 -17.08 -0.14 15.09
N ALA A 80 -16.61 0.86 15.85
CA ALA A 80 -17.47 1.64 16.75
C ALA A 80 -18.57 2.42 16.01
N ALA A 81 -18.36 2.77 14.74
CA ALA A 81 -19.36 3.41 13.89
C ALA A 81 -20.50 2.45 13.46
N SER A 82 -20.36 1.15 13.72
CA SER A 82 -21.31 0.14 13.27
C SER A 82 -22.33 -0.26 14.33
N TRP A 83 -23.57 -0.36 13.89
CA TRP A 83 -24.68 -0.94 14.61
C TRP A 83 -24.70 -2.49 14.63
N VAL A 84 -23.85 -3.17 13.83
CA VAL A 84 -23.71 -4.64 13.84
C VAL A 84 -22.56 -5.12 14.75
N ARG A 85 -22.80 -6.24 15.45
CA ARG A 85 -21.95 -6.73 16.54
C ARG A 85 -20.59 -7.28 16.14
N GLY A 86 -20.40 -7.68 14.88
CA GLY A 86 -19.17 -8.32 14.44
C GLY A 86 -19.00 -8.19 12.94
N ARG A 87 -17.75 -8.10 12.51
CA ARG A 87 -17.40 -7.97 11.10
C ARG A 87 -16.19 -8.81 10.77
N SER A 88 -16.21 -9.34 9.56
CA SER A 88 -15.05 -9.95 8.92
C SER A 88 -14.45 -8.95 7.96
N ILE A 89 -13.15 -8.73 8.08
CA ILE A 89 -12.40 -7.84 7.21
C ILE A 89 -11.31 -8.70 6.57
N LYS A 90 -11.31 -8.77 5.25
CA LYS A 90 -10.21 -9.36 4.51
C LYS A 90 -9.23 -8.24 4.20
N TYR A 91 -7.99 -8.37 4.66
CA TYR A 91 -6.98 -7.35 4.49
C TYR A 91 -5.62 -7.94 4.08
N ALA A 92 -4.84 -7.13 3.39
CA ALA A 92 -3.43 -7.36 3.11
C ALA A 92 -2.66 -6.08 3.43
N LEU A 93 -1.54 -6.24 4.13
CA LEU A 93 -0.64 -5.15 4.52
C LEU A 93 0.77 -5.56 4.12
N ALA A 94 1.49 -4.66 3.47
CA ALA A 94 2.88 -4.85 3.11
C ALA A 94 3.67 -3.59 3.45
N VAL A 95 4.82 -3.76 4.11
CA VAL A 95 5.79 -2.68 4.28
C VAL A 95 6.87 -2.89 3.24
N VAL A 96 7.00 -1.95 2.32
CA VAL A 96 7.94 -2.04 1.20
C VAL A 96 8.87 -0.82 1.21
N PRO A 97 10.12 -0.97 0.74
CA PRO A 97 10.96 0.19 0.46
C PRO A 97 10.27 1.13 -0.52
N ARG A 98 10.37 2.45 -0.32
CA ARG A 98 9.76 3.46 -1.21
C ARG A 98 10.12 3.26 -2.68
N GLU A 99 11.36 2.88 -2.96
CA GLU A 99 11.85 2.61 -4.32
C GLU A 99 11.10 1.45 -4.98
N THR A 100 10.79 0.40 -4.21
CA THR A 100 10.01 -0.75 -4.67
C THR A 100 8.55 -0.38 -4.90
N SER A 101 7.97 0.45 -4.03
CA SER A 101 6.59 0.95 -4.22
C SER A 101 6.46 1.79 -5.48
N ALA A 102 7.41 2.69 -5.75
CA ALA A 102 7.41 3.52 -6.97
C ALA A 102 7.52 2.65 -8.25
N ALA A 103 8.38 1.63 -8.24
CA ALA A 103 8.50 0.69 -9.35
C ALA A 103 7.21 -0.14 -9.54
N THR A 104 6.60 -0.61 -8.45
CA THR A 104 5.36 -1.39 -8.48
C THR A 104 4.18 -0.55 -8.97
N ALA A 105 4.09 0.71 -8.52
CA ALA A 105 3.10 1.66 -9.00
C ALA A 105 3.24 1.92 -10.51
N ALA A 106 4.47 2.11 -11.00
CA ALA A 106 4.72 2.29 -12.43
C ALA A 106 4.29 1.07 -13.27
N VAL A 107 4.59 -0.15 -12.80
CA VAL A 107 4.16 -1.40 -13.45
C VAL A 107 2.63 -1.51 -13.46
N ARG A 108 1.97 -1.21 -12.33
CA ARG A 108 0.51 -1.26 -12.22
C ARG A 108 -0.15 -0.23 -13.14
N SER A 109 0.38 1.00 -13.24
CA SER A 109 -0.12 2.01 -14.17
C SER A 109 -0.02 1.56 -15.63
N LEU A 110 1.06 0.90 -16.02
CA LEU A 110 1.20 0.33 -17.36
C LEU A 110 0.18 -0.79 -17.62
N GLN A 111 -0.09 -1.65 -16.62
CA GLN A 111 -1.09 -2.71 -16.72
C GLN A 111 -2.52 -2.14 -16.87
N LEU A 112 -2.86 -1.10 -16.12
CA LEU A 112 -4.15 -0.42 -16.25
C LEU A 112 -4.32 0.27 -17.62
N ALA A 113 -3.26 0.91 -18.13
CA ALA A 113 -3.28 1.51 -19.46
C ALA A 113 -3.46 0.45 -20.56
N ALA A 114 -2.81 -0.72 -20.42
CA ALA A 114 -2.99 -1.84 -21.34
C ALA A 114 -4.42 -2.39 -21.31
N ALA A 115 -4.98 -2.62 -20.12
CA ALA A 115 -6.36 -3.09 -19.97
C ALA A 115 -7.39 -2.09 -20.55
N ALA A 116 -7.16 -0.78 -20.38
CA ALA A 116 -8.00 0.25 -20.96
C ALA A 116 -7.94 0.26 -22.50
N ALA A 117 -6.74 0.09 -23.08
CA ALA A 117 -6.57 0.00 -24.52
C ALA A 117 -7.25 -1.25 -25.11
N GLU A 118 -7.21 -2.39 -24.43
CA GLU A 118 -7.93 -3.60 -24.83
C GLU A 118 -9.45 -3.42 -24.78
N ALA A 119 -9.96 -2.74 -23.74
CA ALA A 119 -11.38 -2.42 -23.63
C ALA A 119 -11.84 -1.48 -24.76
N GLU A 120 -11.04 -0.46 -25.09
CA GLU A 120 -11.35 0.47 -26.18
C GLU A 120 -11.33 -0.24 -27.55
N ALA A 121 -10.36 -1.11 -27.80
CA ALA A 121 -10.29 -1.91 -29.02
C ALA A 121 -11.51 -2.84 -29.17
N THR A 122 -11.94 -3.45 -28.07
CA THR A 122 -13.13 -4.32 -28.04
C THR A 122 -14.40 -3.53 -28.33
N ALA A 123 -14.58 -2.38 -27.67
CA ALA A 123 -15.72 -1.49 -27.91
C ALA A 123 -15.76 -0.99 -29.37
N ALA A 124 -14.61 -0.64 -29.94
CA ALA A 124 -14.52 -0.22 -31.35
C ALA A 124 -14.91 -1.35 -32.31
N ALA A 125 -14.51 -2.60 -32.02
CA ALA A 125 -14.89 -3.76 -32.82
C ALA A 125 -16.41 -4.03 -32.76
N GLU A 126 -17.03 -3.90 -31.58
CA GLU A 126 -18.48 -4.04 -31.42
C GLU A 126 -19.25 -2.96 -32.19
N VAL A 127 -18.80 -1.70 -32.14
CA VAL A 127 -19.41 -0.60 -32.90
C VAL A 127 -19.28 -0.85 -34.41
N ALA A 128 -18.12 -1.33 -34.88
CA ALA A 128 -17.90 -1.66 -36.28
C ALA A 128 -18.81 -2.83 -36.74
N ALA A 129 -18.95 -3.87 -35.92
CA ALA A 129 -19.84 -5.00 -36.20
C ALA A 129 -21.31 -4.54 -36.30
N LEU A 130 -21.76 -3.69 -35.38
CA LEU A 130 -23.12 -3.15 -35.36
C LEU A 130 -23.39 -2.22 -36.55
N ALA A 131 -22.38 -1.45 -36.97
CA ALA A 131 -22.45 -0.62 -38.18
C ALA A 131 -22.50 -1.46 -39.47
N SER A 132 -21.79 -2.59 -39.53
CA SER A 132 -21.90 -3.54 -40.66
C SER A 132 -23.29 -4.14 -40.73
N TRP A 133 -23.80 -4.69 -39.62
CA TRP A 133 -25.14 -5.27 -39.56
C TRP A 133 -26.23 -4.29 -40.00
N ARG A 134 -26.13 -3.01 -39.58
CA ARG A 134 -27.07 -1.96 -40.01
C ARG A 134 -27.07 -1.72 -41.52
N ARG A 135 -25.92 -1.85 -42.19
CA ARG A 135 -25.83 -1.73 -43.65
C ARG A 135 -26.49 -2.94 -44.32
N ASP A 136 -26.17 -4.15 -43.87
CA ASP A 136 -26.71 -5.38 -44.45
C ASP A 136 -28.25 -5.42 -44.35
N VAL A 137 -28.81 -4.96 -43.22
CA VAL A 137 -30.28 -4.85 -43.04
C VAL A 137 -30.88 -3.80 -43.98
N ALA A 138 -30.22 -2.65 -44.16
CA ALA A 138 -30.70 -1.61 -45.07
C ALA A 138 -30.68 -2.06 -46.54
N GLU A 139 -29.64 -2.81 -46.95
CA GLU A 139 -29.55 -3.39 -48.29
C GLU A 139 -30.62 -4.48 -48.52
N ALA A 140 -30.94 -5.29 -47.52
CA ALA A 140 -31.98 -6.32 -47.63
C ALA A 140 -33.41 -5.77 -47.69
N GLN A 141 -33.62 -4.50 -47.31
CA GLN A 141 -34.92 -3.82 -47.33
C GLN A 141 -35.16 -2.94 -48.55
N ALA A 142 -34.13 -2.73 -49.39
CA ALA A 142 -34.19 -1.96 -50.63
C ALA A 142 -34.53 -2.84 -51.85
#